data_AF-A0A2I0CZK9-F1
#
_entry.id   AF-A0A2I0CZK9-F1
#
_cell.length_a   1.000
_cell.length_b   1.000
_cell.length_c   1.000
_cell.angle_alpha   90.00
_cell.angle_beta   90.00
_cell.angle_gamma   90.00
#
_symmetry.space_group_name_H-M   'P 1'
#
loop_
_entity.id
_entity.type
_entity.pdbx_description
1 polymer ?
#
loop_
_entity_poly.entity_id
_entity_poly.type
_entity_poly.pdbx_seq_one_letter_code
_entity_poly.pdbx_strand_id
1 'polypeptide(L)'
;MQSEQFRELAILSGTNRDGTCEGFSRITLRPGDTLSIVGSTGSGKSAFINDIEVLAQGDTITGRSILINGIPPSDDMVRDPPKKPIALITQNTRAISDLTVSRFLSLHITPRDKDTTETIRTTIA
;
A
#
# COMPACT_ATOMS: atom_id res chain seq x y z
N MET A 1 -12.66 16.92 10.37
CA MET A 1 -11.76 16.00 11.07
C MET A 1 -10.36 16.30 10.59
N GLN A 2 -9.47 16.74 11.47
CA GLN A 2 -8.06 16.91 11.13
C GLN A 2 -7.49 15.54 10.79
N SER A 3 -6.93 15.39 9.59
CA SER A 3 -6.18 14.20 9.21
C SER A 3 -4.91 14.17 10.05
N GLU A 4 -4.79 13.21 10.97
CA GLU A 4 -3.54 12.91 11.65
C GLU A 4 -2.41 12.76 10.62
N GLN A 5 -1.30 13.45 10.83
CA GLN A 5 -0.19 13.44 9.89
C GLN A 5 0.44 12.03 9.83
N PHE A 6 0.71 11.54 8.62
CA PHE A 6 1.44 10.28 8.45
C PHE A 6 2.91 10.48 8.83
N ARG A 7 3.38 9.75 9.84
CA ARG A 7 4.75 9.83 10.41
C ARG A 7 5.56 8.58 10.12
N GLU A 8 4.95 7.40 10.20
CA GLU A 8 5.62 6.14 9.91
C GLU A 8 4.66 5.02 9.50
N LEU A 9 5.19 4.07 8.73
CA LEU A 9 4.64 2.75 8.53
C LEU A 9 5.63 1.73 9.05
N ALA A 10 5.18 0.78 9.85
CA ALA A 10 6.01 -0.30 10.32
C ALA A 10 5.47 -1.66 9.92
N ILE A 11 6.37 -2.55 9.49
CA ILE A 11 6.09 -3.95 9.20
C ILE A 11 6.70 -4.78 10.32
N LEU A 12 5.85 -5.48 11.06
CA LEU A 12 6.25 -6.50 12.02
C LEU A 12 6.39 -7.84 11.31
N SER A 13 7.43 -8.57 11.68
CA SER A 13 7.75 -9.86 11.10
C SER A 13 6.66 -10.89 11.34
N GLY A 14 6.49 -11.77 10.37
CA GLY A 14 5.68 -12.97 10.51
C GLY A 14 6.56 -14.21 10.39
N THR A 15 6.05 -15.21 9.65
CA THR A 15 6.73 -16.45 9.33
C THR A 15 6.86 -16.66 7.83
N ASN A 16 7.90 -17.39 7.44
CA ASN A 16 8.05 -17.88 6.08
C ASN A 16 7.14 -19.10 5.80
N ARG A 17 7.23 -19.66 4.59
CA ARG A 17 6.47 -20.84 4.18
C ARG A 17 6.72 -22.08 5.05
N ASP A 18 7.88 -22.17 5.67
CA ASP A 18 8.30 -23.28 6.53
C ASP A 18 7.92 -23.07 8.00
N GLY A 19 7.16 -22.00 8.32
CA GLY A 19 6.76 -21.65 9.67
C GLY A 19 7.88 -21.05 10.54
N THR A 20 9.03 -20.74 9.94
CA THR A 20 10.15 -20.10 10.65
C THR A 20 9.95 -18.60 10.68
N CYS A 21 10.23 -17.96 11.84
CA CYS A 21 10.21 -16.51 11.96
C CYS A 21 11.16 -15.85 10.94
N GLU A 22 10.74 -14.71 10.41
CA GLU A 22 11.61 -13.93 9.53
C GLU A 22 12.82 -13.34 10.26
N GLY A 23 13.89 -13.03 9.52
CA GLY A 23 15.15 -12.53 10.06
C GLY A 23 15.15 -11.08 10.53
N PHE A 24 13.98 -10.43 10.64
CA PHE A 24 13.82 -9.10 11.19
C PHE A 24 12.69 -9.15 12.23
N SER A 25 12.64 -8.17 13.13
CA SER A 25 11.50 -8.01 14.05
C SER A 25 10.58 -6.87 13.62
N ARG A 26 11.16 -5.77 13.12
CA ARG A 26 10.45 -4.59 12.64
C ARG A 26 11.23 -3.90 11.53
N ILE A 27 10.54 -3.55 10.45
CA ILE A 27 11.02 -2.59 9.43
C ILE A 27 10.16 -1.34 9.57
N THR A 28 10.77 -0.15 9.65
CA THR A 28 10.04 1.12 9.76
C THR A 28 10.40 2.02 8.58
N LEU A 29 9.38 2.55 7.93
CA LEU A 29 9.46 3.50 6.81
C LEU A 29 8.86 4.83 7.24
N ARG A 30 9.55 5.92 6.94
CA ARG A 30 9.15 7.29 7.21
C ARG A 30 8.96 8.07 5.90
N PRO A 31 8.23 9.19 5.91
CA PRO A 31 8.13 10.06 4.74
C PRO A 31 9.52 10.41 4.19
N GLY A 32 9.72 10.16 2.89
CA GLY A 32 11.00 10.37 2.19
C GLY A 32 11.88 9.12 2.07
N ASP A 33 11.60 8.05 2.83
CA ASP A 33 12.35 6.80 2.73
C ASP A 33 12.07 6.09 1.40
N THR A 34 13.11 5.47 0.84
CA THR A 34 13.01 4.57 -0.31
C THR A 34 13.54 3.20 0.08
N LEU A 35 12.69 2.17 -0.03
CA LEU A 35 13.04 0.78 0.27
C LEU A 35 12.99 -0.05 -1.01
N SER A 36 14.01 -0.89 -1.23
CA SER A 36 14.02 -1.89 -2.29
C SER A 36 14.02 -3.30 -1.70
N ILE A 37 13.18 -4.18 -2.23
CA ILE A 37 13.05 -5.57 -1.80
C ILE A 37 13.55 -6.47 -2.93
N VAL A 38 14.62 -7.22 -2.68
CA VAL A 38 15.27 -8.09 -3.66
C VAL A 38 15.25 -9.54 -3.21
N GLY A 39 15.23 -10.47 -4.17
CA GLY A 39 15.21 -11.91 -3.91
C GLY A 39 14.79 -12.71 -5.13
N SER A 40 15.06 -14.02 -5.14
CA SER A 40 14.69 -14.94 -6.23
C SER A 40 13.17 -15.12 -6.38
N THR A 41 12.73 -15.69 -7.50
CA THR A 41 11.31 -16.07 -7.68
C THR A 41 10.86 -16.99 -6.54
N GLY A 42 9.70 -16.71 -5.95
CA GLY A 42 9.16 -17.48 -4.82
C GLY A 42 9.69 -17.08 -3.43
N SER A 43 10.61 -16.11 -3.33
CA SER A 43 11.16 -15.66 -2.04
C SER A 43 10.20 -14.88 -1.14
N GLY A 44 8.91 -14.75 -1.51
CA GLY A 44 7.90 -14.05 -0.71
C GLY A 44 7.77 -12.54 -0.95
N LYS A 45 8.47 -11.94 -1.93
CA LYS A 45 8.38 -10.49 -2.24
C LYS A 45 6.95 -10.01 -2.48
N SER A 46 6.21 -10.71 -3.34
CA SER A 46 4.82 -10.36 -3.66
C SER A 46 3.91 -10.50 -2.44
N ALA A 47 4.15 -11.51 -1.59
CA ALA A 47 3.41 -11.67 -0.34
C ALA A 47 3.69 -10.51 0.62
N PHE A 48 4.95 -10.09 0.75
CA PHE A 48 5.36 -8.94 1.57
C PHE A 48 4.68 -7.64 1.09
N ILE A 49 4.70 -7.37 -0.22
CA ILE A 49 4.03 -6.20 -0.80
C ILE A 49 2.51 -6.27 -0.59
N ASN A 50 1.90 -7.45 -0.75
CA ASN A 50 0.48 -7.65 -0.54
C ASN A 50 0.07 -7.46 0.94
N ASP A 51 0.88 -7.92 1.90
CA ASP A 51 0.63 -7.70 3.33
C ASP A 51 0.61 -6.20 3.67
N ILE A 52 1.54 -5.42 3.08
CA ILE A 52 1.53 -3.95 3.18
C ILE A 52 0.27 -3.39 2.53
N GLU A 53 -0.04 -3.83 1.31
CA GLU A 53 -1.23 -3.38 0.57
C GLU A 53 -2.48 -3.58 1.41
N VAL A 54 -2.72 -4.75 1.99
CA VAL A 54 -3.94 -5.02 2.77
C VAL A 54 -3.90 -4.50 4.21
N LEU A 55 -2.78 -3.90 4.63
CA LEU A 55 -2.54 -3.48 6.02
C LEU A 55 -2.73 -4.64 7.03
N ALA A 56 -2.15 -5.80 6.69
CA ALA A 56 -2.30 -7.07 7.42
C ALA A 56 -2.16 -6.92 8.94
N GLN A 57 -2.94 -7.69 9.71
CA GLN A 57 -2.92 -7.71 11.18
C GLN A 57 -2.71 -9.13 11.72
N GLY A 58 -1.75 -9.87 11.15
CA GLY A 58 -1.52 -11.28 11.50
C GLY A 58 -2.58 -12.25 10.95
N ASP A 59 -3.45 -11.76 10.08
CA ASP A 59 -4.59 -12.46 9.47
C ASP A 59 -4.29 -13.00 8.06
N THR A 60 -3.08 -12.77 7.54
CA THR A 60 -2.59 -13.36 6.29
C THR A 60 -1.76 -14.60 6.56
N ILE A 61 -1.48 -15.39 5.51
CA ILE A 61 -0.68 -16.63 5.62
C ILE A 61 0.75 -16.40 6.15
N THR A 62 1.26 -15.18 6.02
CA THR A 62 2.59 -14.81 6.50
C THR A 62 2.56 -14.44 7.96
N GLY A 63 1.41 -14.08 8.53
CA GLY A 63 1.28 -13.62 9.91
C GLY A 63 1.94 -12.26 10.19
N ARG A 64 2.30 -11.48 9.15
CA ARG A 64 2.84 -10.12 9.33
C ARG A 64 1.77 -9.16 9.84
N SER A 65 2.22 -8.12 10.54
CA SER A 65 1.35 -7.03 11.00
C SER A 65 1.88 -5.67 10.57
N ILE A 66 1.00 -4.80 10.09
CA ILE A 66 1.33 -3.45 9.64
C ILE A 66 0.83 -2.44 10.66
N LEU A 67 1.67 -1.48 11.03
CA LEU A 67 1.29 -0.39 11.92
C LEU A 67 1.41 0.94 11.18
N ILE A 68 0.42 1.81 11.36
CA ILE A 68 0.46 3.20 10.89
C ILE A 68 0.65 4.08 12.12
N ASN A 69 1.69 4.91 12.12
CA ASN A 69 2.01 5.79 13.25
C ASN A 69 2.18 5.02 14.59
N GLY A 70 2.69 3.80 14.53
CA GLY A 70 2.95 2.95 15.69
C GLY A 70 1.72 2.19 16.24
N ILE A 71 0.54 2.38 15.66
CA ILE A 71 -0.70 1.70 16.09
C ILE A 71 -1.30 0.85 14.97
N PRO A 72 -2.11 -0.18 15.29
CA PRO A 72 -2.91 -0.88 14.31
C PRO A 72 -3.79 0.11 13.52
N PRO A 73 -3.91 -0.06 12.20
CA PRO A 73 -4.80 0.74 11.37
C PRO A 73 -6.24 0.52 11.80
N SER A 74 -7.07 1.55 11.68
CA SER A 74 -8.49 1.46 11.96
C SER A 74 -9.23 0.67 10.88
N ASP A 75 -10.37 0.07 11.23
CA ASP A 75 -11.18 -0.72 10.29
C ASP A 75 -11.58 0.06 9.04
N ASP A 76 -11.86 1.35 9.17
CA ASP A 76 -12.19 2.20 8.04
C ASP A 76 -10.97 2.44 7.13
N MET A 77 -9.76 2.56 7.67
CA MET A 77 -8.54 2.67 6.86
C MET A 77 -8.26 1.40 6.05
N VAL A 78 -8.58 0.23 6.61
CA VAL A 78 -8.40 -1.08 5.96
C VAL A 78 -9.46 -1.31 4.88
N ARG A 79 -10.72 -0.98 5.18
CA ARG A 79 -11.89 -1.37 4.36
C ARG A 79 -12.39 -0.30 3.39
N ASP A 80 -12.14 0.98 3.65
CA ASP A 80 -12.59 2.11 2.83
C ASP A 80 -11.44 2.53 1.88
N PRO A 81 -11.48 2.17 0.58
CA PRO A 81 -10.37 2.40 -0.33
C PRO A 81 -9.92 3.88 -0.43
N PRO A 82 -10.83 4.88 -0.44
CA PRO A 82 -10.49 6.29 -0.29
C PRO A 82 -9.63 6.66 0.93
N LYS A 83 -9.86 6.01 2.08
CA LYS A 83 -9.14 6.30 3.34
C LYS A 83 -7.80 5.60 3.45
N LYS A 84 -7.52 4.67 2.54
CA LYS A 84 -6.29 3.89 2.53
C LYS A 84 -5.10 4.76 2.12
N PRO A 85 -4.04 4.87 2.93
CA PRO A 85 -2.88 5.74 2.67
C PRO A 85 -1.86 5.13 1.71
N ILE A 86 -2.26 4.12 0.93
CA ILE A 86 -1.38 3.36 0.05
C ILE A 86 -1.87 3.52 -1.39
N ALA A 87 -0.95 3.91 -2.27
CA ALA A 87 -1.12 3.80 -3.71
C ALA A 87 -0.19 2.68 -4.22
N LEU A 88 -0.76 1.66 -4.86
CA LEU A 88 -0.01 0.54 -5.41
C LEU A 88 -0.03 0.58 -6.93
N ILE A 89 1.16 0.49 -7.53
CA ILE A 89 1.31 0.25 -8.97
C ILE A 89 1.64 -1.23 -9.14
N THR A 90 0.73 -1.97 -9.77
CA THR A 90 0.89 -3.42 -9.95
C THR A 90 1.81 -3.75 -11.12
N GLN A 91 2.54 -4.88 -11.02
CA GLN A 91 3.38 -5.38 -12.10
C GLN A 91 2.59 -5.66 -13.39
N ASN A 92 1.36 -6.18 -13.24
CA ASN A 92 0.43 -6.36 -14.36
C ASN A 92 -0.74 -5.39 -14.19
N THR A 93 -0.72 -4.31 -14.96
CA THR A 93 -1.81 -3.33 -14.99
C THR A 93 -2.82 -3.80 -16.03
N ARG A 94 -3.97 -4.30 -15.59
CA ARG A 94 -5.10 -4.57 -16.50
C ARG A 94 -5.76 -3.24 -16.87
N ALA A 95 -5.13 -2.53 -17.79
CA ALA A 95 -5.73 -1.34 -18.38
C ALA A 95 -6.91 -1.75 -19.26
N ILE A 96 -8.05 -1.08 -19.07
CA ILE A 96 -9.19 -1.20 -19.97
C ILE A 96 -8.79 -0.44 -21.24
N SER A 97 -8.60 -1.17 -22.36
CA SER A 97 -8.03 -0.66 -23.61
C SER A 97 -8.78 0.52 -24.22
N ASP A 98 -10.06 0.66 -23.88
CA ASP A 98 -10.97 1.62 -24.52
C ASP A 98 -11.07 2.95 -23.75
N LEU A 99 -10.23 3.16 -22.73
CA LEU A 99 -10.20 4.38 -21.94
C LEU A 99 -9.06 5.31 -22.37
N THR A 100 -9.37 6.60 -22.50
CA THR A 100 -8.33 7.63 -22.60
C THR A 100 -7.56 7.75 -21.28
N VAL A 101 -6.31 8.23 -21.34
CA VAL A 101 -5.49 8.48 -20.15
C VAL A 101 -6.20 9.42 -19.16
N SER A 102 -6.83 10.49 -19.67
CA SER A 102 -7.61 11.41 -18.84
C SER A 102 -8.78 10.72 -18.14
N ARG A 103 -9.47 9.81 -18.83
CA ARG A 103 -10.57 9.06 -18.23
C ARG A 103 -10.06 8.07 -17.18
N PHE A 104 -8.99 7.35 -17.48
CA PHE A 104 -8.32 6.45 -16.53
C PHE A 104 -7.93 7.18 -15.24
N LEU A 105 -7.25 8.33 -15.34
CA LEU A 105 -6.86 9.14 -14.18
C LEU A 105 -8.08 9.64 -13.39
N SER A 106 -9.14 10.13 -14.08
CA SER A 106 -10.37 10.57 -13.41
C SER A 106 -11.01 9.49 -12.55
N LEU A 107 -11.03 8.24 -13.01
CA LEU A 107 -11.61 7.12 -12.26
C LEU A 107 -10.86 6.84 -10.95
N HIS A 108 -9.55 7.09 -10.91
CA HIS A 108 -8.71 6.80 -9.74
C HIS A 108 -8.62 7.99 -8.76
N ILE A 109 -8.75 9.23 -9.25
CA ILE A 109 -8.63 10.46 -8.45
C ILE A 109 -9.96 10.88 -7.82
N THR A 110 -11.07 10.79 -8.57
CA THR A 110 -12.40 11.27 -8.13
C THR A 110 -12.85 10.75 -6.75
N PRO A 111 -12.57 9.48 -6.36
CA PRO A 111 -12.96 8.99 -5.04
C PRO A 111 -12.21 9.65 -3.87
N ARG A 112 -11.11 10.36 -4.13
CA ARG A 112 -10.20 10.91 -3.10
C ARG A 112 -10.12 12.43 -3.12
N ASP A 113 -10.26 13.05 -4.29
CA ASP A 113 -10.01 14.48 -4.47
C ASP A 113 -11.23 15.22 -5.04
N LYS A 114 -11.55 16.37 -4.45
CA LYS A 114 -12.61 17.25 -4.90
C LYS A 114 -12.21 18.06 -6.13
N ASP A 115 -10.92 18.25 -6.39
CA ASP A 115 -10.41 19.05 -7.51
C ASP A 115 -9.73 18.17 -8.59
N THR A 116 -10.47 17.14 -9.02
CA THR A 116 -9.98 16.14 -9.97
C THR A 116 -9.57 16.74 -11.32
N THR A 117 -10.24 17.81 -11.77
CA THR A 117 -10.04 18.36 -13.12
C THR A 117 -8.68 19.05 -13.27
N GLU A 118 -8.26 19.84 -12.28
CA GLU A 118 -6.98 20.56 -12.34
C GLU A 118 -5.78 19.61 -12.20
N THR A 119 -5.88 18.62 -11.31
CA THR A 119 -4.86 17.57 -11.15
C THR A 119 -4.65 16.78 -12.44
N ILE A 120 -5.73 16.43 -13.16
CA ILE A 120 -5.61 15.75 -14.46
C ILE A 120 -4.96 16.66 -15.50
N ARG A 121 -5.37 17.93 -15.55
CA ARG A 121 -4.84 18.90 -16.52
C ARG A 121 -3.33 19.08 -16.38
N THR A 122 -2.84 19.22 -15.16
CA THR A 122 -1.40 19.40 -14.87
C THR A 122 -0.58 18.12 -15.08
N THR A 123 -1.19 16.93 -14.94
CA THR A 123 -0.50 15.65 -15.13
C THR A 123 -0.34 15.27 -16.61
N ILE A 124 -1.31 15.65 -17.46
CA ILE A 124 -1.33 15.27 -18.89
C ILE A 124 -0.74 16.36 -19.81
N ALA A 125 -0.69 17.62 -19.34
CA ALA A 125 -0.08 18.74 -20.09
C ALA A 125 1.42 18.52 -20.33
#